data_AF-A0A0G4GZQ3-F1
#
_entry.id   AF-A0A0G4GZQ3-F1
#
_cell.length_a   1.000
_cell.length_b   1.000
_cell.length_c   1.000
_cell.angle_alpha   90.00
_cell.angle_beta   90.00
_cell.angle_gamma   90.00
#
_symmetry.space_group_name_H-M   'P 1'
#
loop_
_entity.id
_entity.type
_entity.pdbx_description
1 polymer ?
#
loop_
_entity_poly.entity_id
_entity_poly.type
_entity_poly.pdbx_seq_one_letter_code
_entity_poly.pdbx_strand_id
1 'polypeptide(L)'
;MSAAPWKKFLQAVPLSEALSNFKTVARETCVVKPVYEGWPPRDRVHVGTISRFKRKVYVFNRRNKSGNTRETTMCICLGREPVLMMDVNEVEALEKLLPKLKADMIVFNKKIT
;
A
#
# COMPACT_ATOMS: atom_id res chain seq x y z
N MET A 1 17.24 55.71 11.24
CA MET A 1 16.13 54.73 11.31
C MET A 1 16.27 53.75 10.16
N SER A 2 16.72 52.52 10.46
CA SER A 2 16.95 51.46 9.47
C SER A 2 15.61 50.84 9.05
N ALA A 3 15.31 50.84 7.75
CA ALA A 3 14.08 50.26 7.22
C ALA A 3 14.13 48.73 7.27
N ALA A 4 13.06 48.11 7.79
CA ALA A 4 12.97 46.67 8.01
C ALA A 4 13.13 45.85 6.70
N PRO A 5 13.89 44.73 6.73
CA PRO A 5 14.36 44.02 5.54
C PRO A 5 13.27 43.29 4.75
N TRP A 6 12.07 43.15 5.31
CA TRP A 6 10.96 42.43 4.67
C TRP A 6 10.25 43.24 3.58
N LYS A 7 10.46 44.57 3.50
CA LYS A 7 9.91 45.40 2.41
C LYS A 7 10.52 45.11 1.03
N LYS A 8 11.64 44.38 0.95
CA LYS A 8 12.24 43.95 -0.33
C LYS A 8 11.50 42.77 -0.99
N PHE A 9 10.61 42.08 -0.27
CA PHE A 9 9.89 40.91 -0.79
C PHE A 9 8.55 41.23 -1.48
N LEU A 10 8.21 42.51 -1.63
CA LEU A 10 7.01 42.95 -2.36
C LEU A 10 7.35 43.66 -3.68
N GLN A 11 8.47 43.31 -4.33
CA GLN A 11 8.56 43.52 -5.76
C GLN A 11 7.67 42.47 -6.41
N ALA A 12 6.53 42.90 -6.95
CA ALA A 12 5.64 42.06 -7.73
C ALA A 12 6.43 41.55 -8.95
N VAL A 13 7.05 40.38 -8.79
CA VAL A 13 7.66 39.68 -9.90
C VAL A 13 6.56 39.42 -10.93
N PRO A 14 6.84 39.62 -12.23
CA PRO A 14 5.88 39.29 -13.28
C PRO A 14 5.34 37.88 -13.07
N LEU A 15 4.05 37.68 -13.29
CA LEU A 15 3.39 36.38 -13.07
C LEU A 15 4.12 35.23 -13.81
N SER A 16 4.68 35.51 -14.98
CA SER A 16 5.51 34.57 -15.74
C SER A 16 6.74 34.08 -14.97
N GLU A 17 7.41 34.99 -14.27
CA GLU A 17 8.60 34.71 -13.46
C GLU A 17 8.23 33.97 -12.18
N ALA A 18 7.16 34.39 -11.50
CA ALA A 18 6.64 33.69 -10.33
C ALA A 18 6.23 32.24 -10.67
N LEU A 19 5.57 32.03 -11.81
CA LEU A 19 5.19 30.69 -12.28
C LEU A 19 6.40 29.85 -12.70
N SER A 20 7.42 30.48 -13.29
CA SER A 20 8.68 29.81 -13.63
C SER A 20 9.40 29.33 -12.36
N ASN A 21 9.53 30.21 -11.37
CA ASN A 21 10.14 29.90 -10.08
C ASN A 21 9.36 28.81 -9.35
N PHE A 22 8.02 28.89 -9.35
CA PHE A 22 7.19 27.82 -8.79
C PHE A 22 7.42 26.48 -9.49
N LYS A 23 7.49 26.43 -10.82
CA LYS A 23 7.76 25.19 -11.57
C LYS A 23 9.13 24.62 -11.24
N THR A 24 10.15 25.45 -11.09
CA THR A 24 11.51 25.03 -10.71
C THR A 24 11.52 24.45 -9.31
N VAL A 25 10.99 25.19 -8.33
CA VAL A 25 10.88 24.73 -6.94
C VAL A 25 10.06 23.46 -6.84
N ALA A 26 8.91 23.38 -7.52
CA ALA A 26 8.07 22.18 -7.55
C ALA A 26 8.79 20.99 -8.19
N ARG A 27 9.60 21.18 -9.24
CA ARG A 27 10.41 20.10 -9.83
C ARG A 27 11.50 19.61 -8.87
N GLU A 28 12.15 20.53 -8.17
CA GLU A 28 13.24 20.22 -7.24
C GLU A 28 12.73 19.59 -5.94
N THR A 29 11.54 19.98 -5.48
CA THR A 29 10.91 19.43 -4.26
C THR A 29 10.05 18.19 -4.53
N CYS A 30 9.41 18.08 -5.70
CA CYS A 30 8.62 16.92 -6.10
C CYS A 30 9.43 15.88 -6.88
N VAL A 31 10.60 15.50 -6.38
CA VAL A 31 11.27 14.24 -6.79
C VAL A 31 10.54 13.06 -6.12
N VAL A 32 9.23 12.95 -6.35
CA VAL A 32 8.47 11.79 -5.93
C VAL A 32 8.54 10.82 -7.11
N LYS A 33 9.42 9.83 -7.00
CA LYS A 33 9.41 8.70 -7.95
C LYS A 33 7.97 8.17 -7.99
N PRO A 34 7.33 8.05 -9.16
CA PRO A 34 5.99 7.50 -9.25
C PRO A 34 6.02 6.08 -8.68
N VAL A 35 5.48 5.92 -7.47
CA VAL A 35 5.31 4.62 -6.86
C VAL A 35 4.12 3.99 -7.58
N TYR A 36 4.37 2.93 -8.35
CA TYR A 36 3.28 2.15 -8.92
C TYR A 36 2.50 1.53 -7.76
N GLU A 37 1.32 2.08 -7.48
CA GLU A 37 0.36 1.56 -6.49
C GLU A 37 -0.71 0.66 -7.16
N GLY A 38 -0.51 0.31 -8.43
CA GLY A 38 -1.44 -0.54 -9.16
C GLY A 38 -1.44 -1.99 -8.66
N TRP A 39 -2.55 -2.67 -8.93
CA TRP A 39 -2.71 -4.08 -8.65
C TRP A 39 -2.54 -4.92 -9.93
N PRO A 40 -1.81 -6.05 -9.91
CA PRO A 40 -1.07 -6.59 -8.77
C PRO A 40 0.28 -5.86 -8.53
N PRO A 41 0.74 -5.74 -7.28
CA PRO A 41 2.01 -5.08 -6.94
C PRO A 41 3.18 -5.70 -7.71
N ARG A 42 4.10 -4.87 -8.19
CA ARG A 42 5.27 -5.33 -8.98
C ARG A 42 6.24 -6.14 -8.14
N ASP A 43 6.39 -5.78 -6.88
CA ASP A 43 7.28 -6.38 -5.89
C ASP A 43 6.65 -7.56 -5.13
N ARG A 44 5.54 -8.13 -5.65
CA ARG A 44 4.90 -9.29 -5.04
C ARG A 44 5.73 -10.57 -5.21
N VAL A 45 5.78 -11.36 -4.15
CA VAL A 45 6.36 -12.70 -4.11
C VAL A 45 5.22 -13.71 -4.11
N HIS A 46 5.21 -14.65 -5.04
CA HIS A 46 4.22 -15.75 -5.07
C HIS A 46 4.61 -16.83 -4.07
N VAL A 47 3.74 -17.10 -3.11
CA VAL A 47 3.98 -18.08 -2.03
C VAL A 47 3.42 -19.45 -2.40
N GLY A 48 2.28 -19.49 -3.07
CA GLY A 48 1.64 -20.76 -3.43
C GLY A 48 0.21 -20.59 -3.95
N THR A 49 -0.44 -21.72 -4.20
CA THR A 49 -1.80 -21.77 -4.74
C THR A 49 -2.70 -22.69 -3.93
N ILE A 50 -3.86 -22.20 -3.51
CA ILE A 50 -4.90 -22.99 -2.83
C ILE A 50 -5.74 -23.70 -3.90
N SER A 51 -5.52 -25.00 -4.02
CA SER A 51 -5.69 -25.84 -5.22
C SER A 51 -7.10 -25.88 -5.83
N ARG A 52 -8.17 -25.85 -5.04
CA ARG A 52 -9.54 -26.03 -5.57
C ARG A 52 -10.05 -24.84 -6.39
N PHE A 53 -9.65 -23.62 -6.03
CA PHE A 53 -10.12 -22.39 -6.68
C PHE A 53 -9.00 -21.64 -7.41
N LYS A 54 -7.83 -22.29 -7.55
CA LYS A 54 -6.61 -21.66 -8.10
C LYS A 54 -6.32 -20.31 -7.45
N ARG A 55 -6.65 -20.16 -6.15
CA ARG A 55 -6.45 -18.91 -5.42
C ARG A 55 -4.96 -18.76 -5.14
N LYS A 56 -4.36 -17.70 -5.67
CA LYS A 56 -2.92 -17.45 -5.52
C LYS A 56 -2.67 -16.69 -4.25
N VAL A 57 -1.61 -17.06 -3.54
CA VAL A 57 -1.16 -16.36 -2.34
C VAL A 57 0.10 -15.59 -2.69
N TYR A 58 0.10 -14.30 -2.40
CA TYR A 58 1.25 -13.42 -2.58
C TYR A 58 1.62 -12.73 -1.28
N VAL A 59 2.87 -12.33 -1.16
CA VAL A 59 3.36 -11.42 -0.11
C VAL A 59 4.00 -10.21 -0.78
N PHE A 60 3.71 -9.01 -0.28
CA PHE A 60 4.27 -7.76 -0.78
C PHE A 60 4.24 -6.70 0.31
N ASN A 61 4.94 -5.59 0.09
CA ASN A 61 4.95 -4.46 1.01
C ASN A 61 4.01 -3.38 0.49
N ARG A 62 2.88 -3.16 1.17
CA ARG A 62 1.92 -2.10 0.82
C ARG A 62 2.10 -0.88 1.72
N ARG A 63 1.68 0.30 1.26
CA ARG A 63 1.60 1.46 2.16
C ARG A 63 0.50 1.23 3.20
N ASN A 64 0.78 1.59 4.44
CA ASN A 64 -0.23 1.57 5.50
C ASN A 64 -1.31 2.64 5.24
N LYS A 65 -2.39 2.62 6.04
CA LYS A 65 -3.51 3.59 5.92
C LYS A 65 -3.06 5.05 5.99
N SER A 66 -1.97 5.31 6.72
CA SER A 66 -1.39 6.65 6.87
C SER A 66 -0.45 7.06 5.73
N GLY A 67 -0.17 6.17 4.77
CA GLY A 67 0.71 6.41 3.62
C GLY A 67 2.21 6.52 3.94
N ASN A 68 2.57 6.63 5.22
CA ASN A 68 3.91 6.99 5.68
C ASN A 68 4.85 5.79 5.81
N THR A 69 4.33 4.59 6.11
CA THR A 69 5.14 3.39 6.26
C THR A 69 4.64 2.29 5.35
N ARG A 70 5.54 1.34 5.03
CA ARG A 70 5.16 0.11 4.34
C ARG A 70 4.96 -1.00 5.36
N GLU A 71 3.92 -1.79 5.16
CA GLU A 71 3.61 -2.97 5.95
C GLU A 71 3.67 -4.22 5.05
N THR A 72 4.30 -5.26 5.57
CA THR A 72 4.32 -6.58 4.92
C THR A 72 2.91 -7.16 4.99
N THR A 73 2.36 -7.51 3.84
CA THR A 73 0.99 -8.01 3.70
C THR A 73 0.97 -9.30 2.92
N MET A 74 0.30 -10.31 3.46
CA MET A 74 -0.09 -11.50 2.72
C MET A 74 -1.44 -11.25 2.04
N CYS A 75 -1.58 -11.63 0.78
CA CYS A 75 -2.83 -11.53 0.05
C CYS A 75 -3.21 -12.85 -0.62
N ILE A 76 -4.49 -13.22 -0.45
CA ILE A 76 -5.14 -14.31 -1.19
C ILE A 76 -5.94 -13.69 -2.34
N CYS A 77 -5.65 -14.15 -3.56
CA CYS A 77 -6.20 -13.60 -4.78
C CYS A 77 -7.05 -14.63 -5.51
N LEU A 78 -8.13 -14.18 -6.14
CA LEU A 78 -8.87 -14.95 -7.14
C LEU A 78 -8.57 -14.36 -8.51
N GLY A 79 -7.79 -15.08 -9.32
CA GLY A 79 -7.33 -14.56 -10.61
C GLY A 79 -6.45 -13.31 -10.45
N ARG A 80 -6.97 -12.15 -10.87
CA ARG A 80 -6.30 -10.84 -10.76
C ARG A 80 -6.87 -9.96 -9.66
N GLU A 81 -7.76 -10.44 -8.82
CA GLU A 81 -8.42 -9.63 -7.80
C GLU A 81 -7.95 -10.04 -6.40
N PRO A 82 -7.57 -9.09 -5.53
CA PRO A 82 -7.29 -9.38 -4.13
C PRO A 82 -8.61 -9.64 -3.41
N VAL A 83 -8.72 -10.79 -2.74
CA VAL A 83 -9.94 -11.18 -2.01
C VAL A 83 -9.77 -10.97 -0.51
N LEU A 84 -8.58 -11.28 0.00
CA LEU A 84 -8.23 -11.10 1.40
C LEU A 84 -6.80 -10.60 1.50
N MET A 85 -6.59 -9.59 2.32
CA MET A 85 -5.26 -9.07 2.68
C MET A 85 -5.14 -9.11 4.19
N MET A 86 -4.00 -9.57 4.67
CA MET A 86 -3.71 -9.66 6.10
C MET A 86 -2.29 -9.17 6.36
N ASP A 87 -2.12 -8.37 7.40
CA ASP A 87 -0.80 -8.02 7.92
C ASP A 87 -0.17 -9.20 8.68
N VAL A 88 1.06 -9.01 9.16
CA VAL A 88 1.80 -10.06 9.88
C VAL A 88 1.06 -10.51 11.15
N ASN A 89 0.50 -9.58 11.93
CA ASN A 89 -0.18 -9.90 13.18
C ASN A 89 -1.48 -10.68 12.91
N GLU A 90 -2.21 -10.30 11.86
CA GLU A 90 -3.42 -11.00 11.41
C GLU A 90 -3.10 -12.40 10.91
N VAL A 91 -1.97 -12.60 10.21
CA VAL A 91 -1.51 -13.93 9.78
C VAL A 91 -1.16 -14.80 10.98
N GLU A 92 -0.44 -14.28 11.97
CA GLU A 92 -0.12 -15.01 13.20
C GLU A 92 -1.37 -15.39 14.00
N ALA A 93 -2.36 -14.48 14.07
CA ALA A 93 -3.64 -14.76 14.70
C ALA A 93 -4.42 -15.83 13.95
N LEU A 94 -4.42 -15.79 12.61
CA LEU A 94 -5.04 -16.81 11.78
C LEU A 94 -4.38 -18.18 12.00
N GLU A 95 -3.04 -18.23 12.03
CA GLU A 95 -2.28 -19.47 12.25
C GLU A 95 -2.72 -20.17 13.55
N LYS A 96 -2.90 -19.41 14.64
CA LYS A 96 -3.39 -19.94 15.92
C LYS A 96 -4.82 -20.49 15.83
N LEU A 97 -5.65 -19.94 14.94
CA LEU A 97 -7.04 -20.38 14.72
C LEU A 97 -7.17 -21.58 13.78
N LEU A 98 -6.20 -21.80 12.88
CA LEU A 98 -6.26 -22.86 11.86
C LEU A 98 -6.54 -24.27 12.42
N PRO A 99 -5.93 -24.74 13.52
CA PRO A 99 -6.20 -26.07 14.05
C PRO A 99 -7.66 -26.27 14.45
N LYS A 100 -8.23 -25.27 15.14
CA LYS A 100 -9.64 -25.29 15.55
C LYS A 100 -10.56 -25.26 14.35
N LEU A 101 -10.31 -24.35 13.40
CA LEU A 101 -11.07 -24.26 12.15
C LEU A 101 -11.10 -25.59 11.40
N LYS A 102 -9.95 -26.28 11.31
CA LYS A 102 -9.86 -27.59 10.67
C LYS A 102 -10.72 -28.64 11.39
N ALA A 103 -10.67 -28.68 12.72
CA ALA A 103 -11.48 -29.59 13.52
C ALA A 103 -12.98 -29.32 13.32
N ASP A 104 -13.40 -28.06 13.41
CA ASP A 104 -14.78 -27.64 13.22
C ASP A 104 -15.28 -28.01 11.82
N MET A 105 -14.50 -27.74 10.76
CA MET A 105 -14.85 -28.12 9.39
C MET A 105 -15.10 -29.62 9.22
N ILE A 106 -14.29 -30.47 9.85
CA ILE A 106 -14.49 -31.93 9.82
C ILE A 106 -15.81 -32.31 10.49
N VAL A 107 -16.10 -31.72 11.65
CA VAL A 107 -17.34 -31.96 12.40
C VAL A 107 -18.56 -31.52 11.58
N PHE A 108 -18.50 -30.35 10.95
CA PHE A 108 -19.60 -29.85 10.13
C PHE A 108 -19.78 -30.63 8.82
N ASN A 109 -18.70 -31.12 8.20
CA ASN A 109 -18.82 -31.92 6.98
C ASN A 109 -19.62 -33.21 7.21
N LYS A 110 -19.52 -33.81 8.42
CA LYS A 110 -20.32 -34.97 8.83
C LYS A 110 -21.82 -34.69 8.96
N LYS A 111 -22.25 -33.43 8.96
CA LYS A 111 -23.67 -33.05 9.01
C LYS A 111 -24.32 -32.95 7.63
N ILE A 112 -23.51 -32.85 6.57
CA ILE A 112 -23.95 -32.71 5.18
C ILE A 112 -23.76 -34.04 4.42
N THR A 113 -23.03 -34.98 5.01
CA THR A 113 -22.82 -36.35 4.50
C THR A 113 -23.69 -37.30 5.30
#